data_AF-A0ABD1CTE4-F1
#
_entry.id   AF-A0ABD1CTE4-F1
#
_cell.length_a   1.000
_cell.length_b   1.000
_cell.length_c   1.000
_cell.angle_alpha   90.00
_cell.angle_beta   90.00
_cell.angle_gamma   90.00
#
_symmetry.space_group_name_H-M   'P 1'
#
loop_
_entity.id
_entity.type
_entity.pdbx_description
1 polymer ?
#
loop_
_entity_poly.entity_id
_entity_poly.type
_entity_poly.pdbx_seq_one_letter_code
_entity_poly.pdbx_strand_id
1 'polypeptide(L)'
;MAKLIYATKIYLLRDQGSAFELTEEEVKQLQRFVRFGALLYVKPWFEAPLAAEAAFNDLNLWRELQSFRSTDPELAAETSTVLELHLWYMSDELIGLAFFSEQLTTSEKARMVSAMQKKPEGVRSVVANPELLTNSSFDCFVSKRTANIFTQLMIDDSFVRLPPDEWIENEAYRDGQRVVQNLQVVNDLAERGVKLSKDYNKLLTKDEAENERVLQVVEQNRKHIETNCTKTCFDKMFS
;
A
#
# COMPACT_ATOMS: atom_id res chain seq x y z
N MET A 1 3.15 -6.99 -7.81
CA MET A 1 3.34 -8.20 -6.96
C MET A 1 4.02 -9.37 -7.67
N ALA A 2 3.55 -9.82 -8.84
CA ALA A 2 4.18 -10.96 -9.54
C ALA A 2 5.70 -10.85 -9.68
N LYS A 3 6.22 -9.67 -10.07
CA LYS A 3 7.67 -9.39 -10.14
C LYS A 3 8.41 -9.63 -8.82
N LEU A 4 7.83 -9.20 -7.69
CA LEU A 4 8.43 -9.43 -6.37
C LEU A 4 8.45 -10.91 -6.00
N ILE A 5 7.37 -11.65 -6.30
CA ILE A 5 7.31 -13.10 -6.08
C ILE A 5 8.39 -13.80 -6.91
N TYR A 6 8.52 -13.43 -8.19
CA TYR A 6 9.56 -14.00 -9.07
C TYR A 6 10.97 -13.64 -8.61
N ALA A 7 11.23 -12.37 -8.29
CA ALA A 7 12.53 -11.95 -7.76
C ALA A 7 12.88 -12.69 -6.47
N THR A 8 11.90 -12.89 -5.58
CA THR A 8 12.09 -13.68 -4.35
C THR A 8 12.45 -15.12 -4.67
N LYS A 9 11.73 -15.75 -5.62
CA LYS A 9 12.03 -17.12 -6.06
C LYS A 9 13.43 -17.23 -6.66
N ILE A 10 13.79 -16.32 -7.58
CA ILE A 10 15.11 -16.29 -8.20
C ILE A 10 16.18 -16.12 -7.12
N TYR A 11 16.01 -15.16 -6.21
CA TYR A 11 16.97 -14.91 -5.15
C TYR A 11 17.15 -16.10 -4.21
N LEU A 12 16.07 -16.82 -3.85
CA LEU A 12 16.14 -18.00 -2.98
C LEU A 12 16.77 -19.22 -3.67
N LEU A 13 16.58 -19.37 -4.98
CA LEU A 13 17.05 -20.52 -5.76
C LEU A 13 18.34 -20.23 -6.54
N ARG A 14 18.94 -19.06 -6.37
CA ARG A 14 20.12 -18.61 -7.15
C ARG A 14 21.30 -19.58 -7.08
N ASP A 15 21.44 -20.31 -5.97
CA ASP A 15 22.54 -21.25 -5.74
C ASP A 15 22.20 -22.69 -6.21
N GLN A 16 20.98 -22.93 -6.73
CA GLN A 16 20.53 -24.24 -7.19
C GLN A 16 20.84 -24.49 -8.68
N GLY A 17 22.02 -25.05 -8.93
CA GLY A 17 22.44 -25.52 -10.26
C GLY A 17 22.66 -24.39 -11.27
N SER A 18 22.77 -24.74 -12.56
CA SER A 18 22.94 -23.78 -13.67
C SER A 18 21.63 -23.10 -14.10
N ALA A 19 20.61 -23.08 -13.24
CA ALA A 19 19.28 -22.58 -13.59
C ALA A 19 19.22 -21.04 -13.70
N PHE A 20 20.15 -20.35 -13.03
CA PHE A 20 20.26 -18.89 -13.03
C PHE A 20 21.74 -18.49 -13.13
N GLU A 21 22.18 -18.05 -14.31
CA GLU A 21 23.51 -17.45 -14.50
C GLU A 21 23.43 -15.96 -14.17
N LEU A 22 23.43 -15.64 -12.87
CA LEU A 22 23.39 -14.26 -12.38
C LEU A 22 24.80 -13.73 -12.12
N THR A 23 25.05 -12.51 -12.54
CA THR A 23 26.23 -11.74 -12.14
C THR A 23 26.15 -11.35 -10.66
N GLU A 24 27.29 -11.03 -10.04
CA GLU A 24 27.31 -10.54 -8.65
C GLU A 24 26.47 -9.27 -8.46
N GLU A 25 26.40 -8.42 -9.48
CA GLU A 25 25.62 -7.19 -9.45
C GLU A 25 24.11 -7.49 -9.47
N GLU A 26 23.66 -8.37 -10.36
CA GLU A 26 22.26 -8.81 -10.39
C GLU A 26 21.83 -9.47 -9.07
N VAL A 27 22.70 -10.26 -8.44
CA VAL A 27 22.42 -10.85 -7.12
C VAL A 27 22.23 -9.78 -6.05
N LYS A 28 23.09 -8.75 -6.02
CA LYS A 28 22.96 -7.62 -5.07
C LYS A 28 21.66 -6.84 -5.30
N GLN A 29 21.32 -6.57 -6.55
CA GLN A 29 20.10 -5.85 -6.88
C GLN A 29 18.84 -6.69 -6.61
N LEU A 30 18.86 -8.00 -6.86
CA LEU A 30 17.77 -8.90 -6.46
C LEU A 30 17.62 -8.94 -4.94
N GLN A 31 18.72 -9.03 -4.20
CA GLN A 31 18.71 -8.99 -2.74
C GLN A 31 18.07 -7.70 -2.23
N ARG A 32 18.49 -6.55 -2.77
CA ARG A 32 17.98 -5.22 -2.43
C ARG A 32 16.46 -5.14 -2.69
N PHE A 33 15.98 -5.64 -3.82
CA PHE A 33 14.56 -5.65 -4.18
C PHE A 33 13.72 -6.56 -3.28
N VAL A 34 14.20 -7.78 -3.05
CA VAL A 34 13.51 -8.78 -2.23
C VAL A 34 13.45 -8.30 -0.79
N ARG A 35 14.52 -7.68 -0.28
CA ARG A 35 14.54 -7.08 1.05
C ARG A 35 13.53 -5.96 1.19
N PHE A 36 13.47 -5.03 0.24
CA PHE A 36 12.44 -3.99 0.21
C PHE A 36 11.03 -4.59 0.20
N GLY A 37 10.81 -5.55 -0.71
CA GLY A 37 9.54 -6.20 -0.87
C GLY A 37 9.05 -6.86 0.41
N ALA A 38 9.90 -7.68 1.00
CA ALA A 38 9.61 -8.44 2.21
C ALA A 38 9.42 -7.56 3.45
N LEU A 39 10.22 -6.49 3.59
CA LEU A 39 10.20 -5.65 4.80
C LEU A 39 9.13 -4.56 4.77
N LEU A 40 8.83 -4.00 3.60
CA LEU A 40 8.02 -2.78 3.50
C LEU A 40 6.77 -2.92 2.65
N TYR A 41 6.83 -3.73 1.58
CA TYR A 41 5.81 -3.65 0.52
C TYR A 41 4.73 -4.73 0.59
N VAL A 42 5.05 -5.94 1.08
CA VAL A 42 4.11 -7.06 1.11
C VAL A 42 2.84 -6.76 1.93
N LYS A 43 2.99 -6.19 3.13
CA LYS A 43 1.84 -5.91 4.01
C LYS A 43 0.91 -4.85 3.40
N PRO A 44 1.38 -3.64 3.05
CA PRO A 44 0.53 -2.65 2.39
C PRO A 44 -0.13 -3.19 1.12
N TRP A 45 0.58 -4.02 0.35
CA TRP A 45 0.02 -4.64 -0.85
C TRP A 45 -1.15 -5.59 -0.56
N PHE A 46 -1.04 -6.40 0.50
CA PHE A 46 -2.11 -7.31 0.90
C PHE A 46 -3.35 -6.57 1.40
N GLU A 47 -3.14 -5.45 2.09
CA GLU A 47 -4.20 -4.61 2.65
C GLU A 47 -4.71 -3.53 1.66
N ALA A 48 -4.13 -3.44 0.46
CA ALA A 48 -4.53 -2.46 -0.56
C ALA A 48 -6.03 -2.45 -0.92
N PRO A 49 -6.77 -3.59 -0.88
CA PRO A 49 -8.21 -3.59 -1.10
C PRO A 49 -9.02 -2.97 0.05
N LEU A 50 -8.40 -2.70 1.21
CA LEU A 50 -9.08 -2.20 2.39
C LEU A 50 -9.12 -0.67 2.34
N ALA A 51 -10.24 -0.12 1.83
CA ALA A 51 -10.46 1.32 1.70
C ALA A 51 -10.26 2.09 3.02
N ALA A 52 -10.75 1.52 4.13
CA ALA A 52 -10.62 2.09 5.46
C ALA A 52 -9.15 2.20 5.92
N GLU A 53 -8.30 1.25 5.52
CA GLU A 53 -6.91 1.17 5.96
C GLU A 53 -5.95 1.90 5.01
N ALA A 54 -6.41 2.37 3.86
CA ALA A 54 -5.56 2.95 2.82
C ALA A 54 -4.73 4.14 3.34
N ALA A 55 -5.36 5.09 4.06
CA ALA A 55 -4.65 6.23 4.64
C ALA A 55 -3.66 5.82 5.74
N PHE A 56 -4.03 4.84 6.57
CA PHE A 56 -3.16 4.31 7.61
C PHE A 56 -1.91 3.65 6.99
N ASN A 57 -2.12 2.83 5.96
CA ASN A 57 -1.06 2.13 5.26
C ASN A 57 -0.11 3.06 4.52
N ASP A 58 -0.63 4.11 3.87
CA ASP A 58 0.21 5.12 3.22
C ASP A 58 1.10 5.85 4.26
N LEU A 59 0.53 6.24 5.41
CA LEU A 59 1.31 6.95 6.44
C LEU A 59 2.32 6.03 7.11
N ASN A 60 1.93 4.80 7.40
CA ASN A 60 2.83 3.82 8.02
C ASN A 60 3.97 3.44 7.08
N LEU A 61 3.68 3.21 5.79
CA LEU A 61 4.71 2.95 4.78
C LEU A 61 5.70 4.12 4.69
N TRP A 62 5.22 5.38 4.72
CA TRP A 62 6.10 6.55 4.72
C TRP A 62 7.03 6.57 5.95
N ARG A 63 6.53 6.24 7.14
CA ARG A 63 7.34 6.17 8.39
C ARG A 63 8.36 5.04 8.33
N GLU A 64 7.96 3.87 7.85
CA GLU A 64 8.86 2.74 7.69
C GLU A 64 9.96 3.05 6.66
N LEU A 65 9.64 3.78 5.59
CA LEU A 65 10.63 4.28 4.64
C LEU A 65 11.65 5.24 5.28
N GLN A 66 11.21 6.13 6.18
CA GLN A 66 12.16 6.99 6.91
C GLN A 66 13.12 6.17 7.76
N SER A 67 12.64 5.10 8.40
CA SER A 67 13.47 4.19 9.18
C SER A 67 14.40 3.36 8.29
N PHE A 68 13.90 2.94 7.12
CA PHE A 68 14.63 2.13 6.14
C PHE A 68 15.77 2.88 5.46
N ARG A 69 15.81 4.23 5.51
CA ARG A 69 16.96 5.03 5.05
C ARG A 69 18.29 4.60 5.67
N SER A 70 18.27 4.06 6.90
CA SER A 70 19.46 3.50 7.57
C SER A 70 20.01 2.25 6.89
N THR A 71 19.16 1.51 6.18
CA THR A 71 19.50 0.29 5.46
C THR A 71 19.83 0.58 4.00
N ASP A 72 19.03 1.42 3.35
CA ASP A 72 19.14 1.74 1.94
C ASP A 72 18.62 3.17 1.66
N PRO A 73 19.51 4.18 1.74
CA PRO A 73 19.10 5.58 1.67
C PRO A 73 18.58 5.98 0.29
N GLU A 74 19.14 5.43 -0.78
CA GLU A 74 18.75 5.72 -2.16
C GLU A 74 17.36 5.15 -2.46
N LEU A 75 17.12 3.86 -2.17
CA LEU A 75 15.83 3.23 -2.43
C LEU A 75 14.73 3.86 -1.58
N ALA A 76 15.02 4.17 -0.31
CA ALA A 76 14.09 4.83 0.56
C ALA A 76 13.71 6.23 0.04
N ALA A 77 14.68 7.01 -0.47
CA ALA A 77 14.44 8.35 -1.01
C ALA A 77 13.57 8.32 -2.27
N GLU A 78 13.90 7.45 -3.23
CA GLU A 78 13.13 7.29 -4.46
C GLU A 78 11.71 6.80 -4.16
N THR A 79 11.58 5.80 -3.29
CA THR A 79 10.27 5.25 -2.91
C THR A 79 9.42 6.28 -2.17
N SER A 80 10.04 7.07 -1.27
CA SER A 80 9.33 8.16 -0.57
C SER A 80 8.80 9.18 -1.58
N THR A 81 9.60 9.58 -2.56
CA THR A 81 9.19 10.53 -3.61
C THR A 81 8.00 10.00 -4.40
N VAL A 82 8.01 8.71 -4.76
CA VAL A 82 6.88 8.08 -5.45
C VAL A 82 5.64 8.05 -4.55
N LEU A 83 5.77 7.71 -3.27
CA LEU A 83 4.65 7.68 -2.33
C LEU A 83 4.02 9.08 -2.16
N GLU A 84 4.86 10.10 -1.99
CA GLU A 84 4.46 11.50 -1.79
C GLU A 84 3.66 12.07 -2.97
N LEU A 85 3.91 11.58 -4.20
CA LEU A 85 3.14 11.96 -5.39
C LEU A 85 1.74 11.33 -5.46
N HIS A 86 1.45 10.31 -4.64
CA HIS A 86 0.22 9.52 -4.74
C HIS A 86 -0.55 9.48 -3.41
N LEU A 87 -0.58 10.56 -2.64
CA LEU A 87 -1.30 10.63 -1.35
C LEU A 87 -2.82 10.86 -1.51
N TRP A 88 -3.50 10.12 -2.39
CA TRP A 88 -4.92 10.35 -2.71
C TRP A 88 -5.83 10.05 -1.51
N TYR A 89 -5.57 8.96 -0.79
CA TYR A 89 -6.34 8.60 0.42
C TYR A 89 -6.09 9.52 1.61
N MET A 90 -5.09 10.40 1.52
CA MET A 90 -4.88 11.49 2.49
C MET A 90 -5.39 12.85 1.99
N SER A 91 -6.12 12.89 0.87
CA SER A 91 -6.82 14.09 0.43
C SER A 91 -7.88 14.53 1.44
N ASP A 92 -8.33 15.76 1.32
CA ASP A 92 -9.25 16.41 2.26
C ASP A 92 -10.61 15.71 2.38
N GLU A 93 -11.05 14.97 1.37
CA GLU A 93 -12.27 14.15 1.41
C GLU A 93 -11.99 12.67 1.71
N LEU A 94 -11.06 12.03 0.99
CA LEU A 94 -10.84 10.58 1.11
C LEU A 94 -10.23 10.14 2.44
N ILE A 95 -9.57 11.05 3.17
CA ILE A 95 -9.12 10.78 4.54
C ILE A 95 -10.28 10.39 5.47
N GLY A 96 -11.51 10.75 5.11
CA GLY A 96 -12.72 10.37 5.84
C GLY A 96 -12.99 8.86 5.85
N LEU A 97 -12.43 8.10 4.92
CA LEU A 97 -12.49 6.62 4.94
C LEU A 97 -11.76 6.05 6.16
N ALA A 98 -10.71 6.72 6.65
CA ALA A 98 -9.93 6.26 7.79
C ALA A 98 -10.70 6.32 9.11
N PHE A 99 -11.85 7.00 9.18
CA PHE A 99 -12.72 6.97 10.37
C PHE A 99 -13.21 5.55 10.69
N PHE A 100 -13.31 4.70 9.66
CA PHE A 100 -13.74 3.31 9.76
C PHE A 100 -12.58 2.32 9.93
N SER A 101 -11.33 2.79 9.99
CA SER A 101 -10.15 1.95 10.21
C SER A 101 -10.20 1.32 11.61
N GLU A 102 -9.80 0.05 11.68
CA GLU A 102 -9.59 -0.65 12.94
C GLU A 102 -8.20 -0.40 13.51
N GLN A 103 -7.27 0.11 12.70
CA GLN A 103 -5.90 0.46 13.11
C GLN A 103 -5.83 1.81 13.85
N LEU A 104 -6.78 2.73 13.59
CA LEU A 104 -6.82 4.03 14.26
C LEU A 104 -7.38 3.94 15.67
N THR A 105 -6.65 4.51 16.62
CA THR A 105 -7.08 4.61 18.03
C THR A 105 -8.27 5.56 18.19
N THR A 106 -9.05 5.38 19.26
CA THR A 106 -10.12 6.29 19.68
C THR A 106 -9.64 7.74 19.79
N SER A 107 -8.40 7.95 20.30
CA SER A 107 -7.80 9.27 20.42
C SER A 107 -7.49 9.92 19.06
N GLU A 108 -7.00 9.14 18.09
CA GLU A 108 -6.79 9.62 16.71
C GLU A 108 -8.11 10.01 16.05
N LYS A 109 -9.13 9.14 16.14
CA LYS A 109 -10.47 9.43 15.64
C LYS A 109 -11.05 10.70 16.25
N ALA A 110 -10.90 10.90 17.56
CA ALA A 110 -11.33 12.11 18.25
C ALA A 110 -10.62 13.37 17.73
N ARG A 111 -9.30 13.31 17.50
CA ARG A 111 -8.54 14.43 16.91
C ARG A 111 -9.02 14.75 15.50
N MET A 112 -9.27 13.72 14.69
CA MET A 112 -9.81 13.86 13.33
C MET A 112 -11.19 14.53 13.35
N VAL A 113 -12.14 14.10 14.20
CA VAL A 113 -13.46 14.75 14.37
C VAL A 113 -13.29 16.23 14.74
N SER A 114 -12.44 16.52 15.73
CA SER A 114 -12.16 17.90 16.16
C SER A 114 -11.59 18.75 15.02
N ALA A 115 -10.67 18.20 14.21
CA ALA A 115 -10.10 18.90 13.06
C ALA A 115 -11.15 19.15 11.97
N MET A 116 -12.04 18.19 11.71
CA MET A 116 -13.13 18.30 10.74
C MET A 116 -14.08 19.45 11.08
N GLN A 117 -14.33 19.69 12.36
CA GLN A 117 -15.23 20.77 12.81
C GLN A 117 -14.56 22.15 12.86
N LYS A 118 -13.29 22.20 13.30
CA LYS A 118 -12.58 23.47 13.60
C LYS A 118 -11.90 24.11 12.40
N LYS A 119 -11.39 23.30 11.46
CA LYS A 119 -10.62 23.84 10.33
C LYS A 119 -11.52 24.61 9.36
N PRO A 120 -11.00 25.66 8.68
CA PRO A 120 -11.74 26.33 7.64
C PRO A 120 -12.07 25.35 6.50
N GLU A 121 -13.07 25.71 5.71
CA GLU A 121 -13.35 25.00 4.47
C GLU A 121 -12.16 25.23 3.53
N GLY A 122 -11.38 24.17 3.32
CA GLY A 122 -10.18 24.22 2.49
C GLY A 122 -10.52 24.26 1.00
N VAL A 123 -9.50 24.46 0.17
CA VAL A 123 -9.61 24.22 -1.28
C VAL A 123 -9.62 22.72 -1.51
N ARG A 124 -10.55 22.23 -2.33
CA ARG A 124 -10.59 20.83 -2.76
C ARG A 124 -9.22 20.42 -3.31
N SER A 125 -8.65 19.34 -2.81
CA SER A 125 -7.43 18.77 -3.38
C SER A 125 -7.60 17.30 -3.66
N VAL A 126 -7.15 16.84 -4.83
CA VAL A 126 -7.15 15.41 -5.17
C VAL A 126 -5.95 14.69 -4.55
N VAL A 127 -4.89 15.43 -4.23
CA VAL A 127 -3.65 14.91 -3.65
C VAL A 127 -3.32 15.67 -2.36
N ALA A 128 -2.98 14.96 -1.30
CA ALA A 128 -2.58 15.59 -0.04
C ALA A 128 -1.26 16.37 -0.17
N ASN A 129 -1.05 17.37 0.69
CA ASN A 129 0.26 18.03 0.81
C ASN A 129 1.26 17.07 1.47
N PRO A 130 2.35 16.65 0.80
CA PRO A 130 3.36 15.76 1.37
C PRO A 130 4.06 16.32 2.60
N GLU A 131 4.17 17.65 2.73
CA GLU A 131 4.80 18.30 3.89
C GLU A 131 4.12 17.91 5.20
N LEU A 132 2.82 17.59 5.16
CA LEU A 132 2.04 17.18 6.34
C LEU A 132 2.44 15.80 6.88
N LEU A 133 3.10 14.96 6.08
CA LEU A 133 3.58 13.65 6.53
C LEU A 133 4.60 13.76 7.66
N THR A 134 5.38 14.85 7.70
CA THR A 134 6.35 15.12 8.76
C THR A 134 5.71 15.25 10.15
N ASN A 135 4.47 15.74 10.23
CA ASN A 135 3.72 15.81 11.48
C ASN A 135 3.18 14.44 11.93
N SER A 136 3.11 13.48 11.00
CA SER A 136 2.70 12.10 11.26
C SER A 136 1.35 11.95 11.97
N SER A 137 0.40 12.88 11.77
CA SER A 137 -0.93 12.79 12.38
C SER A 137 -2.04 12.92 11.34
N PHE A 138 -3.03 12.04 11.40
CA PHE A 138 -4.14 11.99 10.44
C PHE A 138 -4.98 13.27 10.45
N ASP A 139 -5.14 13.89 11.62
CA ASP A 139 -5.89 15.14 11.76
C ASP A 139 -5.28 16.31 10.98
N CYS A 140 -3.99 16.25 10.60
CA CYS A 140 -3.37 17.22 9.72
C CYS A 140 -4.02 17.25 8.32
N PHE A 141 -4.50 16.10 7.84
CA PHE A 141 -5.11 15.93 6.52
C PHE A 141 -6.62 16.19 6.50
N VAL A 142 -7.26 16.14 7.67
CA VAL A 142 -8.70 16.37 7.81
C VAL A 142 -9.05 17.85 7.62
N SER A 143 -10.21 18.12 7.00
CA SER A 143 -10.81 19.45 6.88
C SER A 143 -12.34 19.34 6.98
N LYS A 144 -13.06 20.47 6.92
CA LYS A 144 -14.55 20.44 6.84
C LYS A 144 -15.07 19.62 5.67
N ARG A 145 -14.32 19.55 4.56
CA ARG A 145 -14.69 18.79 3.36
C ARG A 145 -14.65 17.29 3.58
N THR A 146 -13.98 16.82 4.63
CA THR A 146 -13.94 15.39 4.97
C THR A 146 -15.34 14.80 5.16
N ALA A 147 -16.30 15.58 5.66
CA ALA A 147 -17.69 15.14 5.79
C ALA A 147 -18.39 14.83 4.43
N ASN A 148 -17.88 15.37 3.32
CA ASN A 148 -18.46 15.14 1.99
C ASN A 148 -18.41 13.67 1.60
N ILE A 149 -17.41 12.91 2.06
CA ILE A 149 -17.30 11.48 1.72
C ILE A 149 -18.47 10.68 2.32
N PHE A 150 -18.94 11.05 3.52
CA PHE A 150 -20.10 10.40 4.14
C PHE A 150 -21.35 10.64 3.31
N THR A 151 -21.55 11.89 2.84
CA THR A 151 -22.67 12.22 1.94
C THR A 151 -22.57 11.48 0.61
N GLN A 152 -21.39 11.43 -0.01
CA GLN A 152 -21.15 10.75 -1.29
C GLN A 152 -21.39 9.24 -1.19
N LEU A 153 -21.06 8.64 -0.06
CA LEU A 153 -21.25 7.21 0.22
C LEU A 153 -22.61 6.88 0.85
N MET A 154 -23.49 7.87 1.01
CA MET A 154 -24.79 7.71 1.68
C MET A 154 -24.68 7.13 3.09
N ILE A 155 -23.64 7.52 3.83
CA ILE A 155 -23.40 7.13 5.22
C ILE A 155 -24.02 8.21 6.12
N ASP A 156 -24.84 7.77 7.08
CA ASP A 156 -25.31 8.65 8.15
C ASP A 156 -24.13 9.04 9.06
N ASP A 157 -23.83 10.32 9.14
CA ASP A 157 -22.72 10.88 9.90
C ASP A 157 -23.10 11.24 11.35
N SER A 158 -24.29 10.85 11.82
CA SER A 158 -24.76 11.09 13.18
C SER A 158 -23.80 10.59 14.26
N PHE A 159 -23.08 9.48 13.99
CA PHE A 159 -22.07 8.92 14.88
C PHE A 159 -20.91 9.88 15.17
N VAL A 160 -20.57 10.81 14.26
CA VAL A 160 -19.49 11.80 14.44
C VAL A 160 -19.73 12.71 15.65
N ARG A 161 -20.99 12.86 16.08
CA ARG A 161 -21.39 13.65 17.25
C ARG A 161 -21.18 12.90 18.57
N LEU A 162 -20.93 11.60 18.51
CA LEU A 162 -20.70 10.73 19.66
C LEU A 162 -19.19 10.58 19.94
N PRO A 163 -18.81 10.29 21.19
CA PRO A 163 -17.46 9.85 21.53
C PRO A 163 -17.03 8.63 20.67
N PRO A 164 -15.80 8.59 20.12
CA PRO A 164 -15.37 7.49 19.24
C PRO A 164 -15.33 6.10 19.87
N ASP A 165 -15.33 6.00 21.20
CA ASP A 165 -15.45 4.77 21.97
C ASP A 165 -16.85 4.16 21.92
N GLU A 166 -17.87 4.97 21.61
CA GLU A 166 -19.27 4.51 21.46
C GLU A 166 -19.61 4.12 20.01
N TRP A 167 -18.72 4.39 19.05
CA TRP A 167 -19.02 4.20 17.62
C TRP A 167 -19.28 2.74 17.25
N ILE A 168 -18.58 1.79 17.86
CA ILE A 168 -18.71 0.37 17.49
C ILE A 168 -20.11 -0.19 17.75
N GLU A 169 -20.82 0.37 18.73
CA GLU A 169 -22.21 0.00 19.07
C GLU A 169 -23.24 0.85 18.30
N ASN A 170 -22.81 1.90 17.62
CA ASN A 170 -23.69 2.79 16.87
C ASN A 170 -24.07 2.18 15.51
N GLU A 171 -25.38 2.14 15.22
CA GLU A 171 -25.92 1.55 13.99
C GLU A 171 -25.43 2.28 12.73
N ALA A 172 -25.45 3.61 12.71
CA ALA A 172 -24.98 4.41 11.58
C ALA A 172 -23.49 4.18 11.29
N TYR A 173 -22.65 4.07 12.32
CA TYR A 173 -21.24 3.75 12.17
C TYR A 173 -21.04 2.34 11.60
N ARG A 174 -21.75 1.33 12.12
CA ARG A 174 -21.67 -0.06 11.62
C ARG A 174 -22.13 -0.17 10.17
N ASP A 175 -23.13 0.61 9.78
CA ASP A 175 -23.61 0.69 8.41
C ASP A 175 -22.57 1.33 7.50
N GLY A 176 -21.98 2.45 7.93
CA GLY A 176 -20.86 3.08 7.24
C GLY A 176 -19.66 2.15 7.10
N GLN A 177 -19.32 1.40 8.15
CA GLN A 177 -18.25 0.41 8.12
C GLN A 177 -18.52 -0.66 7.06
N ARG A 178 -19.75 -1.18 6.97
CA ARG A 178 -20.15 -2.13 5.92
C ARG A 178 -20.04 -1.53 4.53
N VAL A 179 -20.43 -0.28 4.34
CA VAL A 179 -20.28 0.42 3.05
C VAL A 179 -18.81 0.51 2.66
N VAL A 180 -17.96 1.01 3.57
CA VAL A 180 -16.53 1.21 3.31
C VAL A 180 -15.78 -0.11 3.11
N GLN A 181 -16.11 -1.16 3.84
CA GLN A 181 -15.52 -2.50 3.67
C GLN A 181 -15.84 -3.10 2.29
N ASN A 182 -17.00 -2.77 1.71
CA ASN A 182 -17.40 -3.27 0.40
C ASN A 182 -17.03 -2.33 -0.75
N LEU A 183 -16.35 -1.21 -0.48
CA LEU A 183 -15.84 -0.34 -1.52
C LEU A 183 -14.79 -1.09 -2.34
N GLN A 184 -15.07 -1.24 -3.63
CA GLN A 184 -14.07 -1.65 -4.60
C GLN A 184 -13.13 -0.47 -4.84
N VAL A 185 -12.15 -0.31 -3.96
CA VAL A 185 -11.07 0.64 -4.18
C VAL A 185 -10.14 0.11 -5.25
N VAL A 186 -9.96 0.90 -6.30
CA VAL A 186 -8.97 0.60 -7.34
C VAL A 186 -7.61 0.66 -6.66
N ASN A 187 -6.84 -0.40 -6.89
CA ASN A 187 -5.54 -0.63 -6.28
C ASN A 187 -4.50 0.34 -6.86
N ASP A 188 -4.56 1.62 -6.49
CA ASP A 188 -3.47 2.57 -6.74
C ASP A 188 -2.18 2.05 -6.10
N LEU A 189 -2.25 1.25 -5.04
CA LEU A 189 -1.06 0.65 -4.46
C LEU A 189 -0.41 -0.40 -5.38
N ALA A 190 -1.18 -1.08 -6.25
CA ALA A 190 -0.67 -1.96 -7.29
C ALA A 190 -0.16 -1.18 -8.49
N GLU A 191 -0.76 -0.05 -8.86
CA GLU A 191 -0.14 0.88 -9.81
C GLU A 191 1.16 1.48 -9.24
N ARG A 192 1.18 1.91 -7.97
CA ARG A 192 2.35 2.37 -7.23
C ARG A 192 3.41 1.28 -7.13
N GLY A 193 3.02 0.04 -6.87
CA GLY A 193 3.92 -1.11 -6.81
C GLY A 193 4.43 -1.58 -8.17
N VAL A 194 3.61 -1.45 -9.22
CA VAL A 194 4.03 -1.68 -10.61
C VAL A 194 4.95 -0.56 -11.08
N LYS A 195 4.72 0.69 -10.67
CA LYS A 195 5.59 1.83 -10.97
C LYS A 195 6.90 1.74 -10.19
N LEU A 196 6.86 1.49 -8.88
CA LEU A 196 8.03 1.16 -8.06
C LEU A 196 8.79 -0.02 -8.62
N SER A 197 8.11 -1.10 -9.03
CA SER A 197 8.78 -2.26 -9.63
C SER A 197 9.21 -2.02 -11.09
N LYS A 198 8.63 -1.08 -11.83
CA LYS A 198 9.08 -0.65 -13.17
C LYS A 198 10.29 0.26 -13.06
N ASP A 199 10.28 1.20 -12.13
CA ASP A 199 11.39 2.11 -11.84
C ASP A 199 12.54 1.31 -11.20
N TYR A 200 12.24 0.33 -10.36
CA TYR A 200 13.22 -0.65 -9.91
C TYR A 200 13.71 -1.58 -11.03
N ASN A 201 12.85 -1.98 -11.98
CA ASN A 201 13.34 -2.71 -13.16
C ASN A 201 14.28 -1.86 -14.02
N LYS A 202 14.13 -0.52 -14.06
CA LYS A 202 15.10 0.38 -14.71
C LYS A 202 16.42 0.48 -13.92
N LEU A 203 16.38 0.28 -12.60
CA LEU A 203 17.57 0.18 -11.74
C LEU A 203 18.27 -1.19 -11.88
N LEU A 204 17.51 -2.26 -12.09
CA LEU A 204 18.05 -3.60 -12.35
C LEU A 204 18.82 -3.63 -13.68
N THR A 205 18.23 -3.06 -14.73
CA THR A 205 18.87 -2.96 -16.04
C THR A 205 18.14 -1.92 -16.91
N LYS A 206 18.91 -1.08 -17.62
CA LYS A 206 18.37 -0.19 -18.66
C LYS A 206 18.15 -0.93 -19.98
N ASP A 207 18.58 -2.18 -20.06
CA ASP A 207 18.46 -3.02 -21.24
C ASP A 207 17.16 -3.83 -21.20
N GLU A 208 16.27 -3.51 -22.13
CA GLU A 208 14.99 -4.19 -22.31
C GLU A 208 15.20 -5.68 -22.63
N ALA A 209 16.33 -6.02 -23.29
CA ALA A 209 16.68 -7.40 -23.63
C ALA A 209 17.03 -8.25 -22.40
N GLU A 210 17.65 -7.67 -21.37
CA GLU A 210 17.93 -8.39 -20.11
C GLU A 210 16.67 -8.63 -19.28
N ASN A 211 15.74 -7.66 -19.27
CA ASN A 211 14.42 -7.86 -18.65
C ASN A 211 13.63 -8.99 -19.35
N GLU A 212 13.66 -9.03 -20.69
CA GLU A 212 13.08 -10.14 -21.44
C GLU A 212 13.80 -11.46 -21.16
N ARG A 213 15.12 -11.43 -20.99
CA ARG A 213 15.91 -12.63 -20.66
C ARG A 213 15.53 -13.20 -19.31
N VAL A 214 15.33 -12.38 -18.28
CA VAL A 214 14.83 -12.83 -16.97
C VAL A 214 13.43 -13.45 -17.09
N LEU A 215 12.53 -12.83 -17.86
CA LEU A 215 11.19 -13.39 -18.12
C LEU A 215 11.26 -14.73 -18.88
N GLN A 216 12.13 -14.84 -19.88
CA GLN A 216 12.36 -16.06 -20.65
C GLN A 216 12.97 -17.18 -19.79
N VAL A 217 13.93 -16.86 -18.91
CA VAL A 217 14.53 -17.81 -17.97
C VAL A 217 13.48 -18.30 -16.95
N VAL A 218 12.58 -17.44 -16.49
CA VAL A 218 11.45 -17.82 -15.63
C VAL A 218 10.46 -18.73 -16.37
N GLU A 219 10.12 -18.41 -17.62
CA GLU A 219 9.24 -19.21 -18.48
C GLU A 219 9.85 -20.60 -18.77
N GLN A 220 11.16 -20.66 -19.07
CA GLN A 220 11.90 -21.90 -19.29
C GLN A 220 11.97 -22.74 -18.02
N ASN A 221 12.26 -22.14 -16.86
CA ASN A 221 12.23 -22.84 -15.58
C ASN A 221 10.84 -23.41 -15.26
N ARG A 222 9.76 -22.69 -15.62
CA ARG A 222 8.38 -23.19 -15.45
C ARG A 222 8.06 -24.40 -16.34
N LYS A 223 8.72 -24.51 -17.49
CA LYS A 223 8.59 -25.65 -18.41
C LYS A 223 9.46 -26.85 -17.97
N HIS A 224 10.57 -26.61 -17.30
CA HIS A 224 11.50 -27.65 -16.84
C HIS A 224 11.22 -28.21 -15.45
N ILE A 225 10.57 -27.44 -14.58
CA ILE A 225 10.15 -27.91 -13.26
C ILE A 225 8.72 -28.45 -13.39
N GLU A 226 8.56 -29.78 -13.38
CA GLU A 226 7.24 -30.41 -13.25
C GLU A 226 6.62 -30.03 -11.90
N THR A 227 5.66 -29.11 -11.91
CA THR A 227 4.88 -28.81 -10.70
C THR A 227 3.55 -29.55 -10.76
N ASN A 228 3.36 -30.51 -9.85
CA ASN A 228 2.05 -31.16 -9.59
C ASN A 228 0.99 -30.20 -9.02
N CYS A 229 1.32 -28.93 -8.82
CA CYS A 229 0.38 -27.89 -8.42
C CYS A 229 -0.42 -27.37 -9.62
N THR A 230 -1.45 -28.13 -10.00
CA THR A 230 -2.54 -27.61 -10.82
C THR A 230 -3.54 -26.83 -9.95
N LYS A 231 -4.41 -26.03 -10.58
CA LYS A 231 -5.52 -25.32 -9.91
C LYS A 231 -6.35 -26.27 -9.02
N THR A 232 -6.53 -27.50 -9.49
CA THR A 232 -7.23 -28.60 -8.82
C THR A 232 -6.57 -29.05 -7.51
N CYS A 233 -5.25 -28.83 -7.36
CA CYS A 233 -4.51 -29.15 -6.14
C CYS A 233 -4.78 -28.12 -5.03
N PHE A 234 -5.03 -26.86 -5.40
CA PHE A 234 -5.45 -25.81 -4.48
C PHE A 234 -6.89 -26.02 -3.99
N ASP A 235 -7.81 -26.40 -4.88
CA ASP A 235 -9.23 -26.63 -4.51
C ASP A 235 -9.40 -27.79 -3.49
N LYS A 236 -8.49 -28.77 -3.50
CA LYS A 236 -8.48 -29.90 -2.55
C LYS A 236 -7.88 -29.58 -1.17
N MET A 237 -7.12 -28.50 -1.04
CA MET A 237 -6.55 -28.09 0.26
C MET A 237 -7.55 -27.30 1.12
N PHE A 238 -8.64 -26.80 0.52
CA PHE A 238 -9.66 -25.98 1.17
C PHE A 238 -11.07 -26.61 1.11
N SER A 239 -11.16 -27.91 0.85
CA SER A 239 -12.37 -28.74 1.01
C SER A 239 -12.20 -29.70 2.18
#